data_AF-A0A1I2DWZ6-F1
#
_entry.id   AF-A0A1I2DWZ6-F1
#
_cell.length_a   1.000
_cell.length_b   1.000
_cell.length_c   1.000
_cell.angle_alpha   90.00
_cell.angle_beta   90.00
_cell.angle_gamma   90.00
#
_symmetry.space_group_name_H-M   'P 1'
#
loop_
_entity.id
_entity.type
_entity.pdbx_description
1 polymer ?
#
loop_
_entity_poly.entity_id
_entity_poly.type
_entity_poly.pdbx_seq_one_letter_code
_entity_poly.pdbx_strand_id
1 'polypeptide(L)'
;MYSVYLSNSMKLVFYSIAGLVILAALTYLYLHISFSIKCPKCGKIDEERITRSSLARFFSRFIPIKAYHCRKCWNEYVVIGH
;
A
#
# COMPACT_ATOMS: atom_id res chain seq x y z
N MET A 1 36.07 -0.77 -34.04
CA MET A 1 35.92 -0.16 -32.70
C MET A 1 34.56 0.49 -32.47
N TYR A 2 33.92 1.14 -33.46
CA TYR A 2 32.60 1.77 -33.29
C TYR A 2 31.42 0.81 -32.98
N SER A 3 31.47 -0.44 -33.46
CA SER A 3 30.42 -1.43 -33.23
C SER A 3 30.26 -1.86 -31.76
N VAL A 4 31.37 -1.91 -31.02
CA VAL A 4 31.38 -2.30 -29.60
C VAL A 4 30.78 -1.19 -28.73
N TYR A 5 31.13 0.07 -29.00
CA TYR A 5 30.55 1.22 -28.31
C TYR A 5 29.04 1.33 -28.56
N LEU A 6 28.59 1.13 -29.80
CA LEU A 6 27.16 1.16 -30.13
C LEU A 6 26.37 0.09 -29.34
N SER A 7 26.93 -1.12 -29.20
CA SER A 7 26.29 -2.22 -28.46
C SER A 7 26.22 -1.96 -26.95
N ASN A 8 27.23 -1.31 -26.36
CA ASN A 8 27.25 -1.01 -24.93
C ASN A 8 26.32 0.16 -24.59
N SER A 9 26.26 1.18 -25.46
CA SER A 9 25.30 2.28 -25.32
C SER A 9 23.85 1.79 -25.41
N MET A 10 23.55 0.85 -26.31
CA MET A 10 22.23 0.23 -26.41
C MET A 10 21.84 -0.49 -25.11
N LYS A 11 22.74 -1.30 -24.53
CA LYS A 11 22.49 -2.01 -23.26
C LYS A 11 22.19 -1.06 -22.11
N LEU A 12 22.96 0.03 -21.99
CA LEU A 12 22.74 1.06 -20.96
C LEU A 12 21.36 1.70 -21.07
N VAL A 13 20.92 2.00 -22.29
CA VAL A 13 19.58 2.55 -22.55
C VAL A 13 18.49 1.53 -22.20
N PHE A 14 18.67 0.25 -22.54
CA PHE A 14 17.73 -0.79 -22.14
C PHE A 14 17.61 -0.94 -20.62
N TYR A 15 18.73 -0.94 -19.89
CA TYR A 15 18.71 -1.04 -18.43
C TYR A 15 18.09 0.19 -17.76
N SER A 16 18.32 1.39 -18.28
CA SER A 16 17.70 2.60 -17.73
C SER A 16 16.20 2.63 -17.94
N ILE A 17 15.72 2.23 -19.12
CA ILE A 17 14.28 2.10 -19.41
C ILE A 17 13.65 1.04 -18.51
N ALA A 18 14.25 -0.14 -18.41
CA ALA A 18 13.75 -1.21 -17.53
C ALA A 18 13.69 -0.76 -16.06
N GLY A 19 14.72 -0.06 -15.58
CA GLY A 19 14.75 0.51 -14.24
C GLY A 19 13.62 1.50 -13.99
N LEU A 20 13.34 2.41 -14.94
CA LEU A 20 12.24 3.36 -14.85
C LEU A 20 10.87 2.67 -14.82
N VAL A 21 10.67 1.63 -15.62
CA VAL A 21 9.43 0.84 -15.64
C VAL A 21 9.21 0.16 -14.28
N ILE A 22 10.24 -0.44 -13.69
CA ILE A 22 10.16 -1.08 -12.37
C ILE A 22 9.84 -0.04 -11.29
N LEU A 23 10.53 1.11 -11.31
CA LEU A 23 10.29 2.21 -10.37
C LEU A 23 8.84 2.71 -10.45
N ALA A 24 8.33 2.90 -11.68
CA ALA A 24 6.95 3.30 -11.93
C ALA A 24 5.95 2.25 -11.42
N ALA A 25 6.20 0.97 -11.65
CA ALA A 25 5.36 -0.12 -11.14
C ALA A 25 5.35 -0.18 -9.61
N LEU A 26 6.50 0.01 -8.98
CA LEU A 26 6.63 0.07 -7.52
C LEU A 26 5.93 1.30 -6.93
N THR A 27 6.05 2.47 -7.56
CA THR A 27 5.30 3.66 -7.11
C THR A 27 3.81 3.49 -7.31
N TYR A 28 3.39 2.90 -8.43
CA TYR A 28 1.98 2.59 -8.68
C TYR A 28 1.43 1.62 -7.62
N LEU A 29 2.15 0.53 -7.33
CA LEU A 29 1.80 -0.41 -6.28
C LEU A 29 1.78 0.24 -4.91
N TYR A 30 2.78 1.06 -4.58
CA TYR A 30 2.82 1.79 -3.31
C TYR A 30 1.62 2.72 -3.17
N LEU A 31 1.28 3.50 -4.20
CA LEU A 31 0.11 4.37 -4.19
C LEU A 31 -1.19 3.57 -4.11
N HIS A 32 -1.32 2.44 -4.81
CA HIS A 32 -2.54 1.63 -4.75
C HIS A 32 -2.71 0.84 -3.45
N ILE A 33 -1.61 0.36 -2.85
CA ILE A 33 -1.62 -0.41 -1.61
C ILE A 33 -1.70 0.50 -0.39
N SER A 34 -0.95 1.61 -0.37
CA SER A 34 -0.88 2.52 0.79
C SER A 34 -2.17 3.32 1.00
N PHE A 35 -3.03 3.46 -0.02
CA PHE A 35 -4.30 4.18 0.08
C PHE A 35 -5.55 3.30 0.30
N SER A 36 -5.41 1.98 0.40
CA SER A 36 -6.58 1.10 0.37
C SER A 36 -6.89 0.39 1.68
N ILE A 37 -6.95 1.14 2.79
CA ILE A 37 -7.89 0.77 3.87
C ILE A 37 -9.27 1.28 3.47
N LYS A 38 -9.82 0.70 2.41
CA LYS A 38 -11.20 0.97 1.97
C LYS A 38 -12.13 0.17 2.85
N CYS A 39 -13.29 0.75 3.18
CA CYS A 39 -14.30 -0.01 3.88
C CYS A 39 -14.70 -1.24 3.04
N PRO A 40 -14.66 -2.47 3.59
CA PRO A 40 -14.93 -3.70 2.83
C PRO A 40 -16.36 -3.77 2.28
N LYS A 41 -17.29 -2.97 2.83
CA LYS A 41 -18.70 -2.99 2.45
C LYS A 41 -19.06 -1.98 1.36
N CYS A 42 -18.45 -0.80 1.37
CA CYS A 42 -18.83 0.29 0.46
C CYS A 42 -17.68 0.81 -0.41
N GLY A 43 -16.44 0.34 -0.18
CA GLY A 43 -15.26 0.72 -0.96
C GLY A 43 -14.82 2.18 -0.82
N LYS A 44 -15.48 2.96 0.05
CA LYS A 44 -15.16 4.38 0.31
C LYS A 44 -14.02 4.51 1.32
N ILE A 45 -13.22 5.57 1.17
CA ILE A 45 -12.08 5.92 2.03
C ILE A 45 -12.56 6.95 3.06
N ASP A 46 -13.57 6.59 3.85
CA ASP A 46 -14.16 7.44 4.88
C ASP A 46 -14.23 6.64 6.19
N GLU A 47 -13.06 6.40 6.79
CA GLU A 47 -12.93 5.63 8.02
C GLU A 47 -12.58 6.52 9.22
N GLU A 48 -13.28 6.29 10.32
CA GLU A 48 -13.06 6.96 11.59
C GLU A 48 -12.65 5.93 12.63
N ARG A 49 -11.54 6.22 13.30
CA ARG A 49 -10.94 5.29 14.26
C ARG A 49 -11.81 5.22 15.50
N ILE A 50 -12.26 4.01 15.85
CA ILE A 50 -13.04 3.79 17.06
C ILE A 50 -12.09 3.62 18.25
N THR A 51 -12.41 4.27 19.37
CA THR A 51 -11.75 4.02 20.65
C THR A 51 -12.01 2.59 21.12
N ARG A 52 -10.93 1.81 21.26
CA ARG A 52 -11.00 0.42 21.71
C ARG A 52 -11.51 0.31 23.15
N SER A 53 -12.29 -0.73 23.43
CA SER A 53 -12.65 -1.18 24.77
C SER A 53 -11.39 -1.59 25.57
N SER A 54 -11.43 -1.50 26.90
CA SER A 54 -10.28 -1.78 27.78
C SER A 54 -9.65 -3.16 27.54
N LEU A 55 -10.50 -4.17 27.26
CA LEU A 55 -10.08 -5.54 26.98
C LEU A 55 -9.28 -5.65 25.66
N ALA A 56 -9.75 -4.99 24.60
CA ALA A 56 -9.06 -4.96 23.30
C ALA A 56 -7.74 -4.18 23.37
N ARG A 57 -7.61 -3.20 24.28
CA ARG A 57 -6.34 -2.52 24.56
C ARG A 57 -5.32 -3.48 25.20
N PHE A 58 -5.76 -4.39 26.07
CA PHE A 58 -4.89 -5.42 26.67
C PHE A 58 -4.33 -6.39 25.63
N PHE A 59 -5.18 -6.93 24.76
CA PHE A 59 -4.75 -7.84 23.68
C PHE A 59 -3.96 -7.14 22.57
N SER A 60 -4.12 -5.81 22.43
CA SER A 60 -3.37 -5.06 21.41
C SER A 60 -1.86 -5.01 21.63
N ARG A 61 -1.38 -5.41 22.81
CA ARG A 61 0.05 -5.60 23.09
C ARG A 61 0.63 -6.84 22.40
N PHE A 62 -0.21 -7.85 22.15
CA PHE A 62 0.20 -9.11 21.54
C PHE A 62 -0.14 -9.15 20.05
N ILE A 63 -1.23 -8.50 19.63
CA ILE A 63 -1.67 -8.49 18.23
C ILE A 63 -2.06 -7.05 17.86
N PRO A 64 -1.43 -6.41 16.86
CA PRO A 64 -1.77 -5.06 16.43
C PRO A 64 -3.10 -5.04 15.68
N ILE A 65 -4.21 -5.01 16.43
CA ILE A 65 -5.58 -5.06 15.92
C ILE A 65 -6.19 -3.66 15.92
N LYS A 66 -6.30 -2.97 14.78
CA LYS A 66 -6.90 -1.63 14.65
C LYS A 66 -8.38 -1.76 14.27
N ALA A 67 -9.28 -1.03 14.95
CA ALA A 67 -10.71 -1.03 14.67
C ALA A 67 -11.11 0.31 14.03
N TYR A 68 -11.91 0.23 12.98
CA TYR A 68 -12.37 1.35 12.18
C TYR A 68 -13.89 1.26 12.00
N HIS A 69 -14.55 2.40 11.94
CA HIS A 69 -15.93 2.49 11.47
C HIS A 69 -15.96 3.33 10.20
N CYS A 70 -16.75 2.91 9.22
CA CYS A 70 -16.96 3.71 8.03
C CYS A 70 -18.12 4.70 8.23
N ARG A 71 -17.90 6.01 8.06
CA ARG A 71 -18.98 7.02 8.23
C ARG A 71 -20.08 6.94 7.18
N LYS A 72 -19.80 6.36 6.02
CA LYS A 72 -20.75 6.25 4.89
C LYS A 72 -21.79 5.16 5.10
N CYS A 73 -21.34 3.97 5.50
CA CYS A 73 -22.19 2.79 5.64
C CYS A 73 -22.36 2.33 7.09
N TRP A 74 -21.75 3.05 8.04
CA TRP A 74 -21.76 2.76 9.47
C TRP A 74 -21.27 1.35 9.81
N ASN A 75 -20.48 0.74 8.93
CA ASN A 75 -19.97 -0.59 9.13
C ASN A 75 -18.67 -0.55 9.93
N GLU A 76 -18.63 -1.31 11.01
CA GLU A 76 -17.44 -1.53 11.82
C GLU A 76 -16.61 -2.66 11.22
N TYR A 77 -15.30 -2.49 11.16
CA TYR A 77 -14.39 -3.53 10.70
C TYR A 77 -13.03 -3.41 11.39
N VAL A 78 -12.34 -4.54 11.42
CA VAL A 78 -11.09 -4.71 12.13
C VAL A 78 -10.00 -5.03 11.13
N VAL A 79 -8.91 -4.26 11.18
CA VAL A 79 -7.73 -4.44 10.36
C VAL A 79 -6.61 -4.91 11.28
N ILE A 80 -6.06 -6.08 10.97
CA ILE A 80 -4.90 -6.64 11.65
C ILE A 80 -3.68 -6.17 10.86
N GLY A 81 -2.89 -5.26 11.43
CA GLY A 81 -1.79 -4.64 10.69
C GLY A 81 -0.98 -3.65 11.54
N HIS A 82 0.34 -3.67 11.31
CA HIS A 82 1.31 -2.83 12.01
C HIS A 82 1.09 -1.35 11.75
#